data_AF-A0A951JMF5-F1
#
_entry.id   AF-A0A951JMF5-F1
#
_cell.length_a   1.000
_cell.length_b   1.000
_cell.length_c   1.000
_cell.angle_alpha   90.00
_cell.angle_beta   90.00
_cell.angle_gamma   90.00
#
_symmetry.space_group_name_H-M   'P 1'
#
loop_
_entity.id
_entity.type
_entity.pdbx_description
1 polymer ?
#
loop_
_entity_poly.entity_id
_entity_poly.type
_entity_poly.pdbx_seq_one_letter_code
_entity_poly.pdbx_strand_id
1 'polypeptide(L)'
;MRNNKGFTLIELMIVVVIIGILAAIAIPKFNSVSKNAKQAEAGPVLKQICTLQGTYFQENGSYAPNGTEIGWDNPNAKYFDFSWTGTATASVATATPARTGITSGLVTATRDCVTGAVTP
;
A
#
# COMPACT_ATOMS: atom_id res chain seq x y z
N MET A 1 -61.00 0.84 -8.72
CA MET A 1 -60.46 -0.42 -9.29
C MET A 1 -58.94 -0.36 -9.14
N ARG A 2 -58.34 -1.18 -8.26
CA ARG A 2 -56.89 -1.16 -8.03
C ARG A 2 -56.22 -2.05 -9.07
N ASN A 3 -55.48 -1.43 -9.98
CA ASN A 3 -54.74 -2.10 -11.05
C ASN A 3 -53.42 -2.64 -10.46
N ASN A 4 -53.48 -3.85 -9.89
CA ASN A 4 -52.28 -4.52 -9.37
C ASN A 4 -51.46 -5.05 -10.55
N LYS A 5 -50.59 -4.19 -11.10
CA LYS A 5 -49.55 -4.61 -12.05
C LYS A 5 -48.47 -5.33 -11.27
N GLY A 6 -48.46 -6.66 -11.33
CA GLY A 6 -47.36 -7.48 -10.82
C GLY A 6 -46.15 -7.41 -11.75
N PHE A 7 -44.95 -7.42 -11.18
CA PHE A 7 -43.70 -7.58 -11.92
C PHE A 7 -43.69 -8.94 -12.65
N THR A 8 -43.20 -8.96 -13.88
CA THR A 8 -43.06 -10.22 -14.62
C THR A 8 -41.80 -10.95 -14.17
N LEU A 9 -41.83 -12.29 -14.13
CA LEU A 9 -40.64 -13.10 -13.83
C LEU A 9 -39.51 -12.86 -14.84
N ILE A 10 -39.86 -12.55 -16.09
CA ILE A 10 -38.89 -12.27 -17.15
C ILE A 10 -38.18 -10.92 -16.94
N GLU A 11 -38.87 -9.89 -16.43
CA GLU A 11 -38.22 -8.64 -16.02
C GLU A 11 -37.15 -8.90 -14.97
N LEU A 12 -37.47 -9.72 -13.96
CA LEU A 12 -36.53 -10.00 -12.89
C LEU A 12 -35.34 -10.85 -13.38
N MET A 13 -35.57 -11.79 -14.29
CA MET A 13 -34.48 -12.58 -14.90
C MET A 13 -33.48 -11.71 -15.66
N ILE A 14 -33.95 -10.79 -16.50
CA ILE A 14 -33.06 -9.91 -17.28
C ILE A 14 -32.26 -8.99 -16.34
N VAL A 15 -32.88 -8.48 -15.27
CA VAL A 15 -32.20 -7.63 -14.28
C VAL A 15 -31.06 -8.38 -13.60
N VAL A 16 -31.28 -9.61 -13.14
CA VAL A 16 -30.22 -10.41 -12.48
C VAL A 16 -29.09 -10.75 -13.45
N VAL A 17 -29.40 -11.02 -14.72
CA VAL A 17 -28.37 -11.25 -15.76
C VAL A 17 -27.52 -10.00 -15.97
N ILE A 18 -28.12 -8.82 -16.09
CA ILE A 18 -27.38 -7.56 -16.28
C ILE A 18 -26.52 -7.26 -15.04
N ILE A 19 -27.06 -7.39 -13.83
CA ILE A 19 -26.29 -7.20 -12.58
C ILE A 19 -25.15 -8.22 -12.49
N GLY A 20 -25.37 -9.47 -12.90
CA GLY A 20 -24.33 -10.50 -12.94
C GLY A 20 -23.16 -10.15 -13.86
N ILE A 21 -23.42 -9.64 -15.06
CA ILE A 21 -22.39 -9.18 -16.01
C ILE A 21 -21.61 -8.00 -15.44
N LEU A 22 -22.31 -7.00 -14.87
CA LEU A 22 -21.67 -5.83 -14.27
C LEU A 22 -20.80 -6.22 -13.07
N ALA A 23 -21.28 -7.12 -12.20
CA ALA A 23 -20.54 -7.60 -11.05
C ALA A 23 -19.26 -8.35 -11.44
N ALA A 24 -19.32 -9.20 -12.49
CA ALA A 24 -18.18 -9.95 -12.97
C ALA A 24 -17.00 -9.06 -13.41
N ILE A 25 -17.29 -7.89 -14.00
CA ILE A 25 -16.26 -6.92 -14.43
C ILE A 25 -15.85 -6.00 -13.26
N ALA A 26 -16.80 -5.60 -12.42
CA ALA A 26 -16.57 -4.62 -11.36
C ALA A 26 -15.71 -5.17 -10.20
N ILE A 27 -15.93 -6.42 -9.79
CA ILE A 27 -15.22 -7.03 -8.65
C ILE A 27 -13.69 -7.07 -8.85
N PRO A 28 -13.13 -7.60 -9.96
CA PRO A 28 -11.68 -7.63 -10.14
C PRO A 28 -11.08 -6.22 -10.21
N LYS A 29 -11.79 -5.27 -10.86
CA LYS A 29 -11.35 -3.87 -10.97
C LYS A 29 -11.33 -3.17 -9.60
N PHE A 30 -12.34 -3.38 -8.77
CA PHE A 30 -12.40 -2.79 -7.43
C PHE A 30 -11.25 -3.31 -6.55
N ASN A 31 -10.94 -4.61 -6.63
CA ASN A 31 -9.85 -5.21 -5.88
C ASN A 31 -8.48 -4.62 -6.25
N SER A 32 -8.20 -4.35 -7.53
CA SER A 32 -6.93 -3.74 -7.93
C SER A 32 -6.81 -2.28 -7.47
N VAL A 33 -7.89 -1.50 -7.57
CA VAL A 33 -7.88 -0.09 -7.11
C VAL A 33 -7.66 -0.01 -5.60
N SER A 34 -8.32 -0.87 -4.82
CA SER A 34 -8.13 -0.92 -3.37
C SER A 34 -6.68 -1.31 -2.99
N LYS A 35 -6.06 -2.24 -3.72
CA LYS A 35 -4.65 -2.62 -3.52
C LYS A 35 -3.70 -1.45 -3.80
N ASN A 36 -3.87 -0.78 -4.94
CA ASN A 36 -3.02 0.36 -5.31
C ASN A 36 -3.14 1.51 -4.32
N ALA A 37 -4.36 1.78 -3.81
CA ALA A 37 -4.57 2.80 -2.79
C ALA A 37 -3.85 2.47 -1.47
N LYS A 38 -3.87 1.19 -1.06
CA LYS A 38 -3.11 0.74 0.12
C LYS A 38 -1.61 0.85 -0.11
N GLN A 39 -1.11 0.42 -1.27
CA GLN A 39 0.31 0.43 -1.59
C GLN A 39 0.90 1.85 -1.71
N ALA A 40 0.07 2.84 -2.06
CA ALA A 40 0.47 4.24 -2.11
C ALA A 40 0.89 4.81 -0.74
N GLU A 41 0.52 4.18 0.39
CA GLU A 41 0.94 4.59 1.74
C GLU A 41 2.46 4.43 1.96
N ALA A 42 3.08 3.42 1.32
CA ALA A 42 4.49 3.09 1.56
C ALA A 42 5.46 4.16 1.05
N GLY A 43 5.19 4.74 -0.12
CA GLY A 43 6.12 5.66 -0.80
C GLY A 43 6.53 6.89 0.03
N PRO A 44 5.59 7.66 0.59
CA PRO A 44 5.88 8.83 1.41
C PRO A 44 6.68 8.50 2.67
N VAL A 45 6.35 7.42 3.38
CA VAL A 45 7.05 7.03 4.62
C VAL A 45 8.47 6.57 4.33
N LEU A 46 8.64 5.74 3.29
CA LEU A 46 9.98 5.43 2.79
C LEU A 46 10.73 6.74 2.50
N LYS A 47 10.06 7.77 1.94
CA LYS A 47 10.66 9.09 1.58
C LYS A 47 11.27 9.76 2.78
N GLN A 48 10.48 9.86 3.82
CA GLN A 48 10.88 10.42 5.09
C GLN A 48 12.10 9.70 5.68
N ILE A 49 12.12 8.36 5.70
CA ILE A 49 13.25 7.59 6.25
C ILE A 49 14.57 7.95 5.54
N CYS A 50 14.59 7.96 4.21
CA CYS A 50 15.84 8.30 3.52
C CYS A 50 16.25 9.77 3.65
N THR A 51 15.29 10.70 3.78
CA THR A 51 15.62 12.09 4.09
C THR A 51 16.36 12.18 5.43
N LEU A 52 15.87 11.48 6.45
CA LEU A 52 16.50 11.46 7.77
C LEU A 52 17.87 10.76 7.75
N GLN A 53 17.98 9.66 7.01
CA GLN A 53 19.26 8.97 6.77
C GLN A 53 20.28 9.86 6.04
N GLY A 54 19.82 10.68 5.08
CA GLY A 54 20.67 11.67 4.40
C GLY A 54 21.16 12.78 5.32
N THR A 55 20.33 13.24 6.27
CA THR A 55 20.77 14.18 7.31
C THR A 55 21.81 13.54 8.23
N TYR A 56 21.56 12.32 8.71
CA TYR A 56 22.49 11.61 9.58
C TYR A 56 23.83 11.33 8.89
N PHE A 57 23.83 10.99 7.61
CA PHE A 57 25.06 10.79 6.84
C PHE A 57 25.91 12.07 6.73
N GLN A 58 25.28 13.24 6.62
CA GLN A 58 26.00 14.52 6.60
C GLN A 58 26.66 14.85 7.94
N GLU A 59 26.08 14.39 9.04
CA GLU A 59 26.59 14.64 10.40
C GLU A 59 27.67 13.61 10.80
N ASN A 60 27.46 12.33 10.46
CA ASN A 60 28.24 11.21 11.00
C ASN A 60 29.12 10.52 9.95
N GLY A 61 29.02 10.87 8.68
CA GLY A 61 29.77 10.23 7.57
C GLY A 61 29.40 8.76 7.33
N SER A 62 28.32 8.27 7.94
CA SER A 62 27.79 6.92 7.78
C SER A 62 26.28 6.95 7.94
N TYR A 63 25.56 5.96 7.40
CA TYR A 63 24.12 5.84 7.62
C TYR A 63 23.83 5.18 8.96
N ALA A 64 22.72 5.55 9.57
CA ALA A 64 22.38 5.07 10.90
C ALA A 64 21.95 3.59 10.85
N PRO A 65 22.64 2.69 11.57
CA PRO A 65 22.33 1.27 11.54
C PRO A 65 20.97 0.95 12.17
N ASN A 66 20.50 1.74 13.15
CA ASN A 66 19.30 1.41 13.92
C ASN A 66 18.30 2.57 14.11
N GLY A 67 17.08 2.14 14.44
CA GLY A 67 15.87 2.88 14.86
C GLY A 67 16.02 4.31 15.38
N THR A 68 16.76 4.42 16.46
CA THR A 68 16.66 5.54 17.39
C THR A 68 17.54 6.72 17.04
N GLU A 69 18.46 6.54 16.10
CA GLU A 69 19.53 7.50 15.81
C GLU A 69 19.09 8.63 14.87
N ILE A 70 18.12 8.34 13.99
CA ILE A 70 17.61 9.31 13.01
C ILE A 70 16.37 10.07 13.51
N GLY A 71 15.97 9.87 14.77
CA GLY A 71 14.79 10.52 15.35
C GLY A 71 13.49 10.20 14.60
N TRP A 72 13.40 9.03 13.98
CA TRP A 72 12.21 8.60 13.25
C TRP A 72 11.27 7.84 14.18
N ASP A 73 10.04 8.34 14.28
CA ASP A 73 8.93 7.62 14.89
C ASP A 73 8.15 6.87 13.81
N ASN A 74 7.87 5.59 14.07
CA ASN A 74 7.06 4.79 13.16
C ASN A 74 5.66 5.40 13.05
N PRO A 75 5.21 5.86 11.87
CA PRO A 75 3.81 6.16 11.71
C PRO A 75 3.06 4.86 11.99
N ASN A 76 2.02 4.90 12.84
CA ASN A 76 1.18 3.75 13.14
C ASN A 76 0.31 3.42 11.90
N ALA A 77 0.99 2.99 10.84
CA ALA A 77 0.48 2.74 9.52
C ALA A 77 -0.33 1.47 9.53
N LYS A 78 -1.44 1.49 8.79
CA LYS A 78 -2.43 0.41 8.88
C LYS A 78 -2.04 -0.79 8.04
N TYR A 79 -1.30 -0.58 6.95
CA TYR A 79 -1.04 -1.61 5.94
C TYR A 79 0.42 -2.03 5.84
N PHE A 80 1.36 -1.28 6.44
CA PHE A 80 2.79 -1.54 6.33
C PHE A 80 3.50 -1.36 7.68
N ASP A 81 4.42 -2.27 7.95
CA ASP A 81 5.48 -2.12 8.94
C ASP A 81 6.71 -1.57 8.23
N PHE A 82 7.32 -0.53 8.79
CA PHE A 82 8.49 0.13 8.20
C PHE A 82 9.75 -0.18 8.99
N SER A 83 10.84 -0.41 8.27
CA SER A 83 12.18 -0.60 8.82
C SER A 83 13.22 0.01 7.90
N TRP A 84 14.47 0.08 8.35
CA TRP A 84 15.60 0.39 7.49
C TRP A 84 16.83 -0.40 7.92
N THR A 85 17.81 -0.39 7.04
CA THR A 85 19.17 -0.84 7.29
C THR A 85 20.10 0.28 6.86
N GLY A 86 21.09 0.59 7.69
CA GLY A 86 22.12 1.59 7.41
C GLY A 86 23.50 1.02 7.66
N THR A 87 24.44 1.41 6.80
CA THR A 87 25.87 1.05 6.88
C THR A 87 26.72 2.27 6.53
N ALA A 88 28.04 2.14 6.54
CA ALA A 88 28.93 3.24 6.14
C ALA A 88 28.66 3.78 4.73
N THR A 89 28.16 2.96 3.80
CA THR A 89 28.05 3.34 2.37
C THR A 89 26.68 3.05 1.75
N ALA A 90 25.80 2.34 2.44
CA ALA A 90 24.50 1.96 1.93
C ALA A 90 23.40 2.15 2.99
N SER A 91 22.22 2.55 2.53
CA SER A 91 21.01 2.54 3.35
C SER A 91 19.79 2.19 2.53
N VAL A 92 18.95 1.33 3.08
CA VAL A 92 17.72 0.84 2.44
C VAL A 92 16.58 0.95 3.44
N ALA A 93 15.53 1.68 3.06
CA ALA A 93 14.26 1.72 3.77
C ALA A 93 13.32 0.64 3.20
N THR A 94 12.59 -0.05 4.07
CA THR A 94 11.75 -1.20 3.72
C THR A 94 10.36 -1.02 4.30
N ALA A 95 9.34 -1.28 3.49
CA ALA A 95 7.93 -1.28 3.86
C ALA A 95 7.40 -2.70 3.65
N THR A 96 7.17 -3.42 4.74
CA THR A 96 6.67 -4.80 4.73
C THR A 96 5.16 -4.80 5.00
N PRO A 97 4.32 -5.48 4.21
CA PRO A 97 2.88 -5.49 4.46
C PRO A 97 2.53 -6.05 5.86
N ALA A 98 1.78 -5.28 6.65
CA ALA A 98 1.41 -5.62 8.03
C ALA A 98 0.30 -6.70 8.09
N ARG A 99 0.61 -7.89 8.63
CA ARG A 99 -0.24 -9.09 8.85
C ARG A 99 -1.22 -9.55 7.74
N THR A 100 -1.35 -10.87 7.63
CA THR A 100 -1.87 -11.66 6.50
C THR A 100 -3.36 -11.49 6.13
N GLY A 101 -4.16 -10.73 6.89
CA GLY A 101 -5.60 -10.58 6.65
C GLY A 101 -6.01 -9.31 5.87
N ILE A 102 -5.15 -8.30 5.81
CA ILE A 102 -5.44 -6.98 5.24
C ILE A 102 -4.59 -6.69 3.98
N THR A 103 -3.56 -7.52 3.79
CA THR A 103 -2.43 -7.36 2.87
C THR A 103 -2.47 -8.28 1.65
N SER A 104 -3.59 -8.96 1.39
CA SER A 104 -3.74 -9.85 0.22
C SER A 104 -3.41 -9.09 -1.08
N GLY A 105 -2.27 -9.41 -1.67
CA GLY A 105 -1.75 -8.78 -2.89
C GLY A 105 -0.95 -7.48 -2.70
N LEU A 106 -0.59 -7.11 -1.46
CA LEU A 106 0.43 -6.09 -1.18
C LEU A 106 1.82 -6.75 -1.19
N VAL A 107 2.82 -6.00 -1.64
CA VAL A 107 4.21 -6.46 -1.79
C VAL A 107 5.16 -5.55 -1.00
N THR A 108 6.32 -6.09 -0.64
CA THR A 108 7.32 -5.39 0.18
C THR A 108 8.07 -4.38 -0.67
N ALA A 109 7.76 -3.10 -0.48
CA ALA A 109 8.46 -2.04 -1.18
C ALA A 109 9.76 -1.69 -0.46
N THR A 110 10.85 -1.51 -1.21
CA THR A 110 12.10 -0.96 -0.68
C THR A 110 12.46 0.32 -1.39
N ARG A 111 13.22 1.20 -0.71
CA ARG A 111 13.91 2.28 -1.37
C ARG A 111 15.34 2.40 -0.88
N ASP A 112 16.26 2.42 -1.83
CA ASP A 112 17.66 2.77 -1.63
C ASP A 112 17.77 4.28 -1.34
N CYS A 113 18.28 4.61 -0.17
CA CYS A 113 18.44 5.98 0.31
C CYS A 113 19.68 6.68 -0.25
N VAL A 114 20.58 5.94 -0.92
CA VAL A 114 21.75 6.45 -1.62
C VAL A 114 21.41 6.77 -3.07
N THR A 115 20.79 5.83 -3.78
CA THR A 115 20.52 5.95 -5.23
C THR A 115 19.11 6.44 -5.55
N GLY A 116 18.19 6.39 -4.57
CA GLY A 116 16.78 6.69 -4.78
C GLY A 116 16.00 5.57 -5.50
N ALA A 117 16.64 4.45 -5.83
CA ALA A 117 16.01 3.32 -6.51
C ALA A 117 14.90 2.72 -5.65
N VAL A 118 13.71 2.51 -6.23
CA VAL A 118 12.54 1.91 -5.58
C VAL A 118 12.30 0.54 -6.18
N THR A 119 12.13 -0.48 -5.33
CA THR A 119 11.65 -1.80 -5.76
C THR A 119 10.31 -2.12 -5.09
N PRO A 120 9.34 -2.71 -5.81
CA PRO A 120 8.09 -3.18 -5.24
C PRO A 120 8.24 -4.47 -4.44
#